data_AF-A0A2V0P121-F1
#
_entry.id   AF-A0A2V0P121-F1
#
_cell.length_a   1.000
_cell.length_b   1.000
_cell.length_c   1.000
_cell.angle_alpha   90.00
_cell.angle_beta   90.00
_cell.angle_gamma   90.00
#
_symmetry.space_group_name_H-M   'P 1'
#
loop_
_entity.id
_entity.type
_entity.pdbx_description
1 polymer ?
#
loop_
_entity_poly.entity_id
_entity_poly.type
_entity_poly.pdbx_seq_one_letter_code
_entity_poly.pdbx_strand_id
1 'polypeptide(L)'
;MFARGSFWVASKAPEAKAATERPDASTLCPASGKKLRLKDLVEVKFTPVPEGASGRYMDPVTKDTLTNASRLVVLVPTGDVMLEATYEQCVKPEGAYRGKKVGPKDVVKLQTGGTGFAAHDGEKVQSKRHWLLGPGSGKADLRGQHQGPRSVFGLQFNN
;
A
#
# COMPACT_ATOMS: atom_id res chain seq x y z
N MET A 1 -7.89 -9.66 -47.52
CA MET A 1 -8.13 -8.20 -47.42
C MET A 1 -8.53 -7.87 -45.99
N PHE A 2 -7.68 -7.15 -45.25
CA PHE A 2 -7.95 -6.74 -43.86
C PHE A 2 -8.71 -5.42 -43.86
N ALA A 3 -10.02 -5.46 -43.58
CA ALA A 3 -10.80 -4.25 -43.37
C ALA A 3 -10.41 -3.62 -42.03
N ARG A 4 -9.55 -2.60 -42.06
CA ARG A 4 -9.29 -1.73 -40.90
C ARG A 4 -10.58 -0.98 -40.58
N GLY A 5 -11.29 -1.41 -39.54
CA GLY A 5 -12.50 -0.75 -39.05
C GLY A 5 -12.22 0.73 -38.77
N SER A 6 -12.92 1.60 -39.49
CA SER A 6 -12.88 3.05 -39.34
C SER A 6 -13.89 3.44 -38.25
N PHE A 7 -13.43 3.90 -37.08
CA PHE A 7 -14.32 4.18 -35.95
C PHE A 7 -15.27 5.37 -36.18
N TRP A 8 -14.93 6.24 -37.14
CA TRP A 8 -15.72 7.41 -37.55
C TRP A 8 -16.86 7.09 -38.52
N VAL A 9 -16.90 5.87 -39.07
CA VAL A 9 -18.03 5.42 -39.91
C VAL A 9 -19.07 4.82 -38.98
N ALA A 10 -20.24 5.46 -38.85
CA ALA A 10 -21.29 5.05 -37.93
C ALA A 10 -21.70 3.57 -38.06
N SER A 11 -21.65 2.99 -39.25
CA SER A 11 -21.96 1.57 -39.52
C SER A 11 -20.83 0.58 -39.21
N LYS A 12 -19.61 1.07 -38.94
CA LYS A 12 -18.43 0.26 -38.61
C LYS A 12 -17.83 0.62 -37.24
N ALA A 13 -18.47 1.54 -36.51
CA ALA A 13 -18.10 1.84 -35.15
C ALA A 13 -18.34 0.59 -34.29
N PRO A 14 -17.35 0.13 -33.51
CA PRO A 14 -17.59 -0.95 -32.57
C PRO A 14 -18.66 -0.47 -31.59
N GLU A 15 -19.82 -1.14 -31.57
CA GLU A 15 -20.83 -0.91 -30.54
C GLU A 15 -20.17 -1.16 -29.18
N ALA A 16 -20.13 -0.12 -28.35
CA ALA A 16 -19.57 -0.23 -27.01
C ALA A 16 -20.40 -1.26 -26.25
N LYS A 17 -19.78 -2.39 -25.87
CA LYS A 17 -20.40 -3.37 -24.99
C LYS A 17 -20.69 -2.70 -23.64
N ALA A 18 -21.89 -2.18 -23.49
CA ALA A 18 -22.34 -1.53 -22.27
C ALA A 18 -22.77 -2.59 -21.26
N ALA A 19 -21.79 -3.11 -20.51
CA ALA A 19 -22.04 -3.79 -19.25
C ALA A 19 -20.78 -3.68 -18.38
N THR A 20 -20.40 -2.45 -18.03
CA THR A 20 -19.47 -2.26 -16.91
C THR A 20 -20.32 -2.22 -15.65
N GLU A 21 -20.04 -3.11 -14.71
CA GLU A 21 -20.73 -3.14 -13.43
C GLU A 21 -20.58 -1.79 -12.72
N ARG A 22 -21.65 -1.36 -12.05
CA ARG A 22 -21.65 -0.10 -11.30
C ARG A 22 -20.48 -0.17 -10.30
N PRO A 23 -19.57 0.81 -10.31
CA PRO A 23 -18.48 0.83 -9.34
C PRO A 23 -19.05 0.87 -7.93
N ASP A 24 -18.46 0.10 -7.03
CA ASP A 24 -18.86 0.07 -5.63
C ASP A 24 -18.81 1.48 -5.04
N ALA A 25 -19.94 1.93 -4.48
CA ALA A 25 -20.03 3.25 -3.85
C ALA A 25 -19.41 3.27 -2.44
N SER A 26 -18.91 2.14 -1.94
CA SER A 26 -18.33 2.06 -0.59
C SER A 26 -16.90 2.59 -0.57
N THR A 27 -16.60 3.42 0.42
CA THR A 27 -15.23 3.84 0.71
C THR A 27 -14.40 2.65 1.20
N LEU A 28 -13.37 2.28 0.45
CA LEU A 28 -12.45 1.20 0.77
C LEU A 28 -11.06 1.76 1.14
N CYS A 29 -10.35 1.07 2.04
CA CYS A 29 -8.97 1.36 2.36
C CYS A 29 -8.07 1.00 1.15
N PRO A 30 -7.22 1.91 0.65
CA PRO A 30 -6.39 1.65 -0.53
C PRO A 30 -5.33 0.57 -0.32
N ALA A 31 -4.89 0.36 0.93
CA ALA A 31 -3.89 -0.65 1.27
C ALA A 31 -4.49 -2.05 1.51
N SER A 32 -5.69 -2.13 2.08
CA SER A 32 -6.27 -3.42 2.52
C SER A 32 -7.56 -3.83 1.81
N GLY A 33 -8.17 -2.94 1.01
CA GLY A 33 -9.46 -3.17 0.37
C GLY A 33 -10.65 -3.29 1.34
N LYS A 34 -10.45 -3.07 2.64
CA LYS A 34 -11.50 -3.15 3.67
C LYS A 34 -12.38 -1.91 3.63
N LYS A 35 -13.67 -2.06 3.97
CA LYS A 35 -14.59 -0.92 4.13
C LYS A 35 -14.08 0.00 5.24
N LEU A 36 -13.96 1.28 4.94
CA LEU A 36 -13.45 2.31 5.84
C LEU A 36 -14.57 3.29 6.16
N ARG A 37 -14.83 3.54 7.44
CA ARG A 37 -15.77 4.58 7.89
C ARG A 37 -15.00 5.72 8.54
N LEU A 38 -15.59 6.91 8.59
CA LEU A 38 -14.97 8.07 9.23
C LEU A 38 -14.62 7.82 10.71
N LYS A 39 -15.39 6.99 11.42
CA LYS A 39 -15.13 6.62 12.82
C LYS A 39 -13.91 5.72 13.01
N ASP A 40 -13.48 5.06 11.93
CA ASP A 40 -12.32 4.15 11.94
C ASP A 40 -11.02 4.91 11.60
N LEU A 41 -11.11 6.21 11.26
CA LEU A 41 -9.96 7.08 11.02
C LEU A 41 -9.41 7.60 12.35
N VAL A 42 -8.08 7.53 12.49
CA VAL A 42 -7.35 8.01 13.66
C VAL A 42 -6.39 9.10 13.21
N GLU A 43 -6.35 10.19 13.97
CA GLU A 43 -5.35 11.24 13.76
C GLU A 43 -3.99 10.74 14.25
N VAL A 44 -3.00 10.70 13.36
CA VAL A 44 -1.65 10.21 13.69
C VAL A 44 -0.77 11.38 14.11
N LYS A 45 -0.28 11.34 15.36
CA LYS A 45 0.54 12.39 15.98
C LYS A 45 1.94 11.88 16.25
N PHE A 46 2.90 12.42 15.50
CA PHE A 46 4.31 12.18 15.73
C PHE A 46 4.89 13.26 16.66
N THR A 47 5.70 12.85 17.62
CA THR A 47 6.39 13.79 18.52
C THR A 47 7.65 14.31 17.82
N PRO A 48 7.78 15.63 17.58
CA PRO A 48 8.95 16.19 16.92
C PRO A 48 10.18 16.14 17.84
N VAL A 49 11.36 16.02 17.22
CA VAL A 49 12.66 16.10 17.90
C VAL A 49 13.00 17.57 18.20
N PRO A 50 13.54 17.93 19.39
CA PRO A 50 14.02 19.28 19.66
C PRO A 50 15.20 19.63 18.74
N GLU A 51 15.33 20.93 18.43
CA GLU A 51 16.38 21.40 17.53
C GLU A 51 17.78 21.00 18.04
N GLY A 52 18.56 20.35 17.15
CA GLY A 52 19.94 19.94 17.42
C GLY A 52 20.19 18.43 17.55
N ALA A 53 19.15 17.60 17.62
CA ALA A 53 19.30 16.14 17.63
C ALA A 53 19.05 15.52 16.25
N SER A 54 19.60 14.32 16.01
CA SER A 54 19.46 13.62 14.74
C SER A 54 18.06 13.04 14.58
N GLY A 55 17.41 13.34 13.45
CA GLY A 55 16.10 12.80 13.06
C GLY A 55 14.96 13.82 13.11
N ARG A 56 13.77 13.40 12.65
CA ARG A 56 12.57 14.26 12.58
C ARG A 56 11.59 14.03 13.74
N TYR A 57 11.46 12.78 14.17
CA TYR A 57 10.47 12.37 15.16
C TYR A 57 11.09 11.45 16.22
N MET A 58 10.54 11.46 17.43
CA MET A 58 10.97 10.63 18.55
C MET A 58 9.82 9.85 19.19
N ASP A 59 10.16 8.81 19.96
CA ASP A 59 9.24 8.14 20.87
C ASP A 59 8.88 9.05 22.05
N PRO A 60 7.59 9.23 22.41
CA PRO A 60 7.21 10.12 23.50
C PRO A 60 7.63 9.64 24.90
N VAL A 61 8.00 8.36 25.07
CA VAL A 61 8.41 7.80 26.36
C VAL A 61 9.93 7.69 26.45
N THR A 62 10.57 6.97 25.53
CA THR A 62 12.03 6.77 25.60
C THR A 62 12.82 7.95 25.04
N LYS A 63 12.18 8.82 24.26
CA LYS A 63 12.80 9.93 23.50
C LYS A 63 13.83 9.46 22.48
N ASP A 64 13.79 8.18 22.11
CA ASP A 64 14.63 7.64 21.04
C ASP A 64 14.15 8.14 19.68
N THR A 65 15.09 8.46 18.78
CA THR A 65 14.78 8.88 17.41
C THR A 65 14.13 7.74 16.63
N LEU A 66 12.99 8.03 15.98
CA LEU A 66 12.31 7.07 15.12
C LEU A 66 13.07 6.93 13.80
N THR A 67 13.40 5.69 13.44
CA THR A 67 14.07 5.35 12.16
C THR A 67 13.14 4.52 11.28
N ASN A 68 13.46 4.39 9.99
CA ASN A 68 12.68 3.55 9.07
C ASN A 68 12.66 2.07 9.47
N ALA A 69 13.67 1.61 10.24
CA ALA A 69 13.75 0.24 10.72
C ALA A 69 12.95 0.01 12.02
N SER A 70 12.56 1.08 12.70
CA SER A 70 11.84 1.02 13.96
C SER A 70 10.41 0.51 13.74
N ARG A 71 9.99 -0.49 14.52
CA ARG A 71 8.59 -0.94 14.54
C ARG A 71 7.76 0.01 15.37
N LEU A 72 6.70 0.54 14.75
CA LEU A 72 5.87 1.58 15.34
C LEU A 72 4.44 1.09 15.57
N VAL A 73 3.82 1.61 16.62
CA VAL A 73 2.40 1.40 16.91
C VAL A 73 1.73 2.75 17.14
N VAL A 74 0.48 2.86 16.69
CA VAL A 74 -0.40 4.00 16.96
C VAL A 74 -1.43 3.58 17.99
N LEU A 75 -1.59 4.41 19.01
CA LEU A 75 -2.68 4.28 19.97
C LEU A 75 -3.92 5.01 19.43
N VAL A 76 -4.99 4.29 19.12
CA VAL A 76 -6.27 4.84 18.65
C VAL A 76 -6.83 5.96 19.55
N PRO A 77 -6.84 5.85 20.90
CA PRO A 77 -7.49 6.85 21.75
C PRO A 77 -6.76 8.19 21.84
N THR A 78 -5.44 8.21 21.67
CA THR A 78 -4.62 9.43 21.73
C THR A 78 -4.11 9.90 20.36
N GLY A 79 -3.93 8.97 19.42
CA GLY A 79 -3.30 9.21 18.13
C GLY A 79 -1.77 9.23 18.18
N ASP A 80 -1.17 9.08 19.35
CA ASP A 80 0.28 9.15 19.52
C ASP A 80 0.96 7.92 18.92
N VAL A 81 2.08 8.15 18.24
CA VAL A 81 2.96 7.11 17.68
C VAL A 81 4.05 6.77 18.68
N MET A 82 4.25 5.47 18.91
CA MET A 82 5.29 4.96 19.81
C MET A 82 6.02 3.77 19.21
N LEU A 83 7.16 3.43 19.79
CA LEU A 83 7.85 2.17 19.50
C LEU A 83 7.03 0.97 20.01
N GLU A 84 7.05 -0.13 19.25
CA GLU A 84 6.40 -1.39 19.66
C GLU A 84 6.98 -1.91 20.98
N ALA A 85 8.30 -1.79 21.17
CA ALA A 85 8.97 -2.17 22.42
C ALA A 85 8.46 -1.35 23.63
N THR A 86 8.34 -0.03 23.47
CA THR A 86 7.79 0.87 24.49
C THR A 86 6.35 0.50 24.83
N TYR A 87 5.53 0.18 23.82
CA TYR A 87 4.16 -0.24 24.06
C TYR A 87 4.07 -1.55 24.87
N GLU A 88 4.87 -2.55 24.53
CA GLU A 88 4.86 -3.84 25.22
C GLU A 88 5.34 -3.74 26.67
N GLN A 89 6.33 -2.90 26.94
CA GLN A 89 6.94 -2.75 28.27
C GLN A 89 6.17 -1.80 29.18
N CYS A 90 5.63 -0.69 28.67
CA CYS A 90 5.03 0.36 29.50
C CYS A 90 3.51 0.37 29.41
N VAL A 91 2.95 0.45 28.20
CA VAL A 91 1.52 0.75 28.03
C VAL A 91 0.62 -0.49 28.14
N LYS A 92 1.10 -1.64 27.64
CA LYS A 92 0.37 -2.91 27.76
C LYS A 92 0.13 -3.35 29.22
N PRO A 93 1.11 -3.28 30.15
CA PRO A 93 0.86 -3.66 31.55
C PRO A 93 0.00 -2.63 32.31
N GLU A 94 0.15 -1.33 32.01
CA GLU A 94 -0.65 -0.28 32.67
C GLU A 94 -2.09 -0.24 32.14
N GLY A 95 -2.31 -0.57 30.86
CA GLY A 95 -3.62 -0.55 30.22
C GLY A 95 -4.18 0.86 30.01
N ALA A 96 -3.37 1.89 30.24
CA ALA A 96 -3.71 3.29 30.05
C ALA A 96 -2.50 4.07 29.53
N TYR A 97 -2.78 5.13 28.78
CA TYR A 97 -1.77 6.08 28.31
C TYR A 97 -2.37 7.49 28.35
N ARG A 98 -1.67 8.43 28.99
CA ARG A 98 -2.13 9.82 29.22
C ARG A 98 -3.57 9.91 29.78
N GLY A 99 -3.91 9.01 30.71
CA GLY A 99 -5.22 8.96 31.35
C GLY A 99 -6.35 8.36 30.50
N LYS A 100 -6.07 7.89 29.27
CA LYS A 100 -7.03 7.15 28.45
C LYS A 100 -6.75 5.65 28.51
N LYS A 101 -7.80 4.84 28.63
CA LYS A 101 -7.67 3.38 28.61
C LYS A 101 -7.28 2.93 27.20
N VAL A 102 -6.32 2.01 27.12
CA VAL A 102 -5.81 1.45 25.88
C VAL A 102 -6.06 -0.05 25.91
N GLY A 103 -6.98 -0.54 25.08
CA GLY A 103 -7.18 -1.96 24.87
C GLY A 103 -6.33 -2.51 23.72
N PRO A 104 -6.23 -3.84 23.58
CA PRO A 104 -5.52 -4.46 22.45
C PRO A 104 -6.16 -4.17 21.08
N LYS A 105 -7.45 -3.80 21.06
CA LYS A 105 -8.16 -3.36 19.84
C LYS A 105 -7.80 -1.94 19.41
N ASP A 106 -7.29 -1.15 20.34
CA ASP A 106 -7.00 0.25 20.19
C ASP A 106 -5.54 0.48 19.75
N VAL A 107 -4.87 -0.57 19.29
CA VAL A 107 -3.46 -0.56 18.95
C VAL A 107 -3.33 -0.98 17.50
N VAL A 108 -2.88 -0.04 16.68
CA VAL A 108 -2.66 -0.25 15.25
C VAL A 108 -1.17 -0.34 15.00
N LYS A 109 -0.70 -1.52 14.58
CA LYS A 109 0.69 -1.72 14.18
C LYS A 109 0.92 -1.08 12.81
N LEU A 110 1.90 -0.19 12.72
CA LEU A 110 2.28 0.42 11.46
C LEU A 110 3.19 -0.53 10.69
N GLN A 111 2.93 -0.63 9.39
CA GLN A 111 3.84 -1.32 8.49
C GLN A 111 5.00 -0.39 8.14
N THR A 112 6.21 -0.93 8.14
CA THR A 112 7.39 -0.19 7.69
C THR A 112 7.41 -0.21 6.16
N GLY A 113 7.64 0.94 5.55
CA GLY A 113 7.66 1.03 4.09
C GLY A 113 8.80 0.22 3.49
N GLY A 114 8.50 -0.61 2.49
CA GLY A 114 9.52 -1.18 1.63
C GLY A 114 10.10 -0.10 0.72
N THR A 115 11.43 0.07 0.70
CA THR A 115 12.08 0.78 -0.40
C THR A 115 11.86 -0.07 -1.65
N GLY A 116 11.58 0.53 -2.81
CA GLY A 116 10.92 -0.11 -3.97
C GLY A 116 11.54 -1.38 -4.60
N PHE A 117 12.58 -1.95 -4.01
CA PHE A 117 13.27 -3.17 -4.45
C PHE A 117 13.44 -4.24 -3.35
N ALA A 118 13.16 -3.94 -2.08
CA ALA A 118 13.39 -4.87 -0.97
C ALA A 118 12.20 -4.90 -0.01
N ALA A 119 11.72 -6.11 0.30
CA ALA A 119 10.76 -6.36 1.36
C ALA A 119 11.42 -6.11 2.72
N HIS A 120 10.80 -5.28 3.56
CA HIS A 120 11.32 -4.97 4.90
C HIS A 120 10.56 -5.70 6.03
N ASP A 121 9.30 -6.13 5.78
CA ASP A 121 8.41 -6.77 6.77
C ASP A 121 8.00 -8.22 6.44
N GLY A 122 8.83 -8.94 5.67
CA GLY A 122 8.61 -10.36 5.34
C GLY A 122 7.57 -10.64 4.24
N GLU A 123 6.89 -9.61 3.74
CA GLU A 123 6.00 -9.72 2.59
C GLU A 123 6.82 -9.70 1.29
N LYS A 124 6.80 -10.81 0.52
CA LYS A 124 7.57 -10.92 -0.73
C LYS A 124 7.17 -9.81 -1.69
N VAL A 125 8.12 -9.01 -2.17
CA VAL A 125 7.88 -8.06 -3.27
C VAL A 125 7.41 -8.85 -4.49
N GLN A 126 6.12 -8.72 -4.81
CA GLN A 126 5.53 -9.30 -6.00
C GLN A 126 5.40 -8.20 -7.05
N SER A 127 6.25 -8.21 -8.07
CA SER A 127 6.09 -7.33 -9.23
C SER A 127 4.96 -7.87 -10.11
N LYS A 128 3.73 -7.40 -9.89
CA LYS A 128 2.62 -7.67 -10.81
C LYS A 128 2.62 -6.63 -11.92
N ARG A 129 2.79 -7.08 -13.16
CA ARG A 129 2.64 -6.26 -14.37
C ARG A 129 1.15 -5.89 -14.50
N HIS A 130 0.76 -4.71 -14.03
CA HIS A 130 -0.62 -4.22 -14.14
C HIS A 130 -0.85 -3.61 -15.53
N TRP A 131 -1.71 -4.23 -16.34
CA TRP A 131 -2.08 -3.71 -17.65
C TRP A 131 -3.34 -2.88 -17.54
N LEU A 132 -3.24 -1.56 -17.73
CA LEU A 132 -4.37 -0.65 -17.67
C LEU A 132 -5.47 -0.97 -18.71
N LEU A 133 -5.11 -1.74 -19.76
CA LEU A 133 -5.98 -2.08 -20.90
C LEU A 133 -6.28 -3.59 -21.01
N GLY A 134 -6.04 -4.36 -19.95
CA GLY A 134 -6.23 -5.82 -19.93
C GLY A 134 -5.13 -6.62 -20.66
N PRO A 135 -4.75 -7.80 -20.16
CA PRO A 135 -3.76 -8.65 -20.83
C PRO A 135 -4.30 -9.04 -22.22
N GLY A 136 -3.58 -8.66 -23.28
CA GLY A 136 -3.91 -9.12 -24.65
C GLY A 136 -4.51 -8.08 -25.60
N SER A 137 -4.46 -6.77 -25.33
CA SER A 137 -4.90 -5.79 -26.34
C SER A 137 -4.00 -5.74 -27.59
N GLY A 138 -2.84 -6.44 -27.58
CA GLY A 138 -1.99 -6.77 -28.74
C GLY A 138 -1.39 -5.57 -29.49
N LYS A 139 -1.81 -4.34 -29.16
CA LYS A 139 -1.46 -3.10 -29.85
C LYS A 139 -0.28 -2.37 -29.22
N ALA A 140 0.10 -2.73 -27.99
CA ALA A 140 1.23 -2.12 -27.29
C ALA A 140 2.49 -3.01 -27.25
N ASP A 141 2.36 -4.35 -27.28
CA ASP A 141 3.50 -5.27 -27.08
C ASP A 141 4.40 -5.49 -28.31
N LEU A 142 4.00 -5.06 -29.52
CA LEU A 142 4.67 -5.42 -30.77
C LEU A 142 5.50 -4.30 -31.42
N ARG A 143 5.57 -3.10 -30.83
CA ARG A 143 6.49 -2.08 -31.35
C ARG A 143 7.87 -2.25 -30.74
N GLY A 144 8.73 -2.98 -31.46
CA GLY A 144 10.19 -2.94 -31.26
C GLY A 144 10.84 -4.17 -30.64
N GLN A 145 10.10 -5.24 -30.32
CA GLN A 145 10.71 -6.51 -29.91
C GLN A 145 10.66 -7.54 -31.04
N HIS A 146 11.69 -7.55 -31.88
CA HIS A 146 12.04 -8.78 -32.58
C HIS A 146 12.41 -9.80 -31.50
N GLN A 147 11.72 -10.94 -31.44
CA GLN A 147 12.14 -12.03 -30.56
C GLN A 147 13.52 -12.49 -31.03
N GLY A 148 14.55 -12.17 -30.24
CA GLY A 148 15.85 -12.83 -30.37
C GLY A 148 15.69 -14.34 -30.20
N PRO A 149 16.66 -15.14 -30.68
CA PRO A 149 16.60 -16.59 -30.57
C PRO A 149 16.38 -17.02 -29.11
N ARG A 150 15.43 -17.94 -28.91
CA ARG A 150 15.08 -18.46 -27.58
C ARG A 150 16.27 -19.20 -26.99
N SER A 151 16.78 -18.75 -25.85
CA SER A 151 17.78 -19.51 -25.08
C SER A 151 17.10 -20.69 -24.39
N VAL A 152 17.67 -21.89 -24.56
CA VAL A 152 17.15 -23.15 -24.00
C VAL A 152 17.27 -23.19 -22.46
N PHE A 153 18.03 -22.27 -21.87
CA PHE A 153 18.31 -22.20 -20.43
C PHE A 153 17.62 -21.02 -19.69
N GLY A 154 16.60 -20.40 -20.30
CA GLY A 154 15.85 -19.30 -19.70
C GLY A 154 14.57 -19.73 -18.99
N LEU A 155 14.21 -19.00 -17.93
CA LEU A 155 12.97 -19.16 -17.14
C LEU A 155 11.74 -19.16 -18.04
N GLN A 156 11.03 -20.28 -18.11
CA GLN A 156 9.79 -20.42 -18.86
C GLN A 156 8.65 -19.74 -18.09
N PHE A 157 8.05 -18.71 -18.69
CA PHE A 157 6.79 -18.16 -18.23
C PHE A 157 5.66 -18.97 -18.85
N ASN A 158 4.99 -19.80 -18.04
CA ASN A 158 3.75 -20.44 -18.42
C ASN A 158 2.63 -19.39 -18.38
N ASN A 159 1.94 -19.27 -19.51
CA ASN A 159 0.82 -18.37 -19.73
C ASN A 159 -0.49 -19.00 -19.22
#